data_AF-A0A3C1BP81-F1
#
_entry.id   AF-A0A3C1BP81-F1
#
_cell.length_a   1.000
_cell.length_b   1.000
_cell.length_c   1.000
_cell.angle_alpha   90.00
_cell.angle_beta   90.00
_cell.angle_gamma   90.00
#
_symmetry.space_group_name_H-M   'P 1'
#
loop_
_entity.id
_entity.type
_entity.pdbx_description
1 polymer ?
#
loop_
_entity_poly.entity_id
_entity_poly.type
_entity_poly.pdbx_seq_one_letter_code
_entity_poly.pdbx_strand_id
1 'polypeptide(L)'
;MIGQENAADGERLVLENAQLTLDNGSVLDTLTLAYRTYGALNADKSNAILICHALTGDHHPSGANPLTGRAGWWDNMVGPGKPIDTDRYFVICQNVIGGCAGSTGPSSPRADGTPYGLDFPVITIGDMVRAQNVLLDRLEIPDLFCVIGGGMGG
;
A
#
# COMPACT_ATOMS: atom_id res chain seq x y z
N MET A 1 -1.87 -17.62 -9.44
CA MET A 1 -0.47 -17.29 -9.77
C MET A 1 -0.13 -15.99 -9.06
N ILE A 2 1.08 -15.83 -8.54
CA ILE A 2 1.48 -14.56 -7.91
C ILE A 2 2.05 -13.68 -9.02
N GLY A 3 1.34 -12.60 -9.34
CA GLY A 3 1.77 -11.61 -10.33
C GLY A 3 2.20 -10.33 -9.61
N GLN A 4 3.48 -9.98 -9.69
CA GLN A 4 3.87 -8.57 -9.59
C GLN A 4 3.64 -7.95 -10.96
N GLU A 5 2.70 -7.03 -11.05
CA GLU A 5 2.44 -6.28 -12.28
C GLU A 5 2.90 -4.84 -12.07
N ASN A 6 3.82 -4.39 -12.93
CA ASN A 6 4.20 -2.99 -13.02
C ASN A 6 3.22 -2.30 -13.96
N ALA A 7 2.38 -1.43 -13.41
CA ALA A 7 1.43 -0.64 -14.17
C ALA A 7 1.87 0.84 -14.21
N ALA A 8 1.37 1.59 -15.19
CA ALA A 8 1.67 3.01 -15.34
C ALA A 8 1.27 3.84 -14.10
N ASP A 9 0.30 3.35 -13.33
CA ASP A 9 -0.25 3.92 -12.11
C ASP A 9 0.29 3.33 -10.81
N GLY A 10 1.14 2.31 -10.82
CA GLY A 10 1.53 1.66 -9.58
C GLY A 10 2.52 0.53 -9.79
N GLU A 11 3.24 0.17 -8.74
CA GLU A 11 3.54 -1.25 -8.58
C GLU A 11 2.29 -1.90 -7.99
N ARG A 12 1.84 -3.01 -8.57
CA ARG A 12 0.70 -3.75 -8.04
C ARG A 12 1.17 -5.13 -7.65
N LEU A 13 1.02 -5.44 -6.37
CA LEU A 13 1.15 -6.79 -5.86
C LEU A 13 -0.25 -7.41 -5.83
N VAL A 14 -0.52 -8.30 -6.78
CA VAL A 14 -1.75 -9.09 -6.76
C VAL A 14 -1.44 -10.42 -6.07
N LEU A 15 -2.02 -10.61 -4.88
CA LEU A 15 -1.94 -11.88 -4.17
C LEU A 15 -3.22 -12.67 -4.42
N GLU A 16 -3.25 -13.36 -5.55
CA GLU A 16 -4.23 -14.41 -5.80
C GLU A 16 -4.05 -15.49 -4.71
N ASN A 17 -5.02 -15.57 -3.79
CA ASN A 17 -5.07 -16.48 -2.64
C ASN A 17 -4.31 -16.05 -1.35
N ALA A 18 -3.99 -14.77 -1.15
CA ALA A 18 -3.66 -14.31 0.20
C ALA A 18 -4.95 -14.01 0.98
N GLN A 19 -5.35 -14.96 1.82
CA GLN A 19 -6.46 -14.74 2.74
C GLN A 19 -6.03 -13.76 3.83
N LEU A 20 -6.74 -12.65 3.95
CA LEU A 20 -6.61 -11.75 5.09
C LEU A 20 -7.80 -11.96 6.01
N THR A 21 -7.57 -12.63 7.15
CA THR A 21 -8.58 -12.70 8.22
C THR A 21 -8.67 -11.34 8.89
N LEU A 22 -9.88 -10.80 8.97
CA LEU A 22 -10.17 -9.50 9.53
C LEU A 22 -10.49 -9.56 11.03
N ASP A 23 -10.45 -8.42 11.72
CA ASP A 23 -10.73 -8.36 13.17
C ASP A 23 -12.17 -8.80 13.51
N ASN A 24 -13.10 -8.63 12.58
CA ASN A 24 -14.49 -9.08 12.73
C ASN A 24 -14.71 -10.57 12.35
N GLY A 25 -13.65 -11.31 12.00
CA GLY A 25 -13.69 -12.71 11.61
C GLY A 25 -14.03 -12.97 10.13
N SER A 26 -14.37 -11.95 9.35
CA SER A 26 -14.53 -12.07 7.90
C SER A 26 -13.18 -12.32 7.23
N VAL A 27 -13.19 -12.88 6.02
CA VAL A 27 -11.97 -13.14 5.24
C VAL A 27 -12.07 -12.43 3.90
N LEU A 28 -10.99 -11.75 3.51
CA LEU A 28 -10.79 -11.31 2.13
C LEU A 28 -10.05 -12.41 1.37
N ASP A 29 -10.78 -13.15 0.52
CA ASP A 29 -10.23 -14.31 -0.20
C ASP A 29 -9.28 -13.94 -1.34
N THR A 30 -9.46 -12.75 -1.91
CA THR A 30 -8.58 -12.16 -2.94
C THR A 30 -8.05 -10.82 -2.45
N LEU A 31 -6.78 -10.79 -2.10
CA LEU A 31 -6.10 -9.58 -1.64
C LEU A 31 -5.22 -9.00 -2.76
N THR A 32 -5.59 -7.82 -3.23
CA THR A 32 -4.74 -6.96 -4.04
C THR A 32 -4.20 -5.85 -3.16
N LEU A 33 -2.89 -5.61 -3.23
CA LEU A 33 -2.22 -4.49 -2.58
C LEU A 33 -1.54 -3.63 -3.65
N ALA A 34 -2.07 -2.42 -3.85
CA ALA A 34 -1.41 -1.41 -4.67
C ALA A 34 -0.40 -0.64 -3.80
N TYR A 35 0.81 -0.47 -4.31
CA TYR A 35 1.87 0.23 -3.59
C TYR A 35 2.84 0.95 -4.55
N ARG A 36 3.65 1.84 -4.01
CA ARG A 36 4.82 2.39 -4.70
C ARG A 36 6.05 2.20 -3.84
N THR A 37 7.18 2.05 -4.53
CA THR A 37 8.50 2.14 -3.92
C THR A 37 9.27 3.34 -4.47
N TYR A 38 10.15 3.90 -3.65
CA TYR A 38 11.07 4.97 -4.04
C TYR A 38 12.45 4.71 -3.43
N GLY A 39 13.51 5.09 -4.14
CA GLY A 39 14.88 4.80 -3.71
C GLY A 39 15.27 3.33 -3.91
N ALA A 40 16.29 2.87 -3.19
CA ALA A 40 16.82 1.51 -3.31
C ALA A 40 17.01 0.87 -1.93
N LEU A 41 16.52 -0.38 -1.80
CA LEU A 41 16.72 -1.20 -0.61
C LEU A 41 18.18 -1.61 -0.52
N ASN A 42 18.81 -1.38 0.64
CA ASN A 42 20.19 -1.78 0.87
C ASN A 42 20.33 -3.29 1.14
N ALA A 43 21.56 -3.80 1.09
CA ALA A 43 21.84 -5.23 1.14
C ALA A 43 21.37 -5.92 2.44
N ASP A 44 21.41 -5.20 3.57
CA ASP A 44 20.96 -5.70 4.87
C ASP A 44 19.48 -5.35 5.19
N LYS A 45 18.79 -4.70 4.24
CA LYS A 45 17.38 -4.29 4.31
C LYS A 45 17.04 -3.36 5.49
N SER A 46 18.03 -2.66 6.05
CA SER A 46 17.88 -1.79 7.22
C SER A 46 17.37 -0.39 6.91
N ASN A 47 17.23 0.01 5.64
CA ASN A 47 16.87 1.37 5.24
C ASN A 47 15.41 1.54 4.77
N ALA A 48 14.52 0.60 5.10
CA ALA A 48 13.13 0.64 4.66
C ALA A 48 12.25 1.58 5.51
N ILE A 49 11.50 2.48 4.87
CA ILE A 49 10.53 3.37 5.52
C ILE A 49 9.13 3.06 4.97
N LEU A 50 8.17 2.84 5.85
CA LEU A 50 6.75 2.71 5.48
C LEU A 50 6.02 4.04 5.70
N ILE A 51 5.41 4.58 4.64
CA ILE A 51 4.53 5.74 4.70
C ILE A 51 3.07 5.27 4.73
N CYS A 52 2.36 5.66 5.79
CA CYS A 52 0.93 5.46 5.96
C CYS A 52 0.16 6.73 5.55
N HIS A 53 -0.62 6.64 4.47
CA HIS A 53 -1.39 7.78 3.97
C HIS A 53 -2.61 8.11 4.84
N ALA A 54 -3.11 9.35 4.74
CA ALA A 54 -4.34 9.79 5.42
C ALA A 54 -5.62 9.26 4.73
N LEU A 55 -6.81 9.56 5.26
CA LEU A 55 -8.09 8.99 4.82
C LEU A 55 -8.35 9.05 3.30
N THR A 56 -7.97 10.14 2.64
CA THR A 56 -8.19 10.34 1.19
C THR A 56 -6.89 10.29 0.38
N GLY A 57 -5.79 9.86 0.99
CA GLY A 57 -4.52 9.63 0.30
C GLY A 57 -4.52 8.29 -0.43
N ASP A 58 -3.41 8.03 -1.12
CA ASP A 58 -3.16 6.78 -1.85
C ASP A 58 -1.66 6.42 -1.78
N HIS A 59 -1.23 5.42 -2.55
CA HIS A 59 0.17 4.99 -2.65
C HIS A 59 1.10 5.96 -3.40
N HIS A 60 0.66 7.17 -3.77
CA HIS A 60 1.48 8.18 -4.45
C HIS A 60 1.83 9.38 -3.54
N PRO A 61 2.73 9.23 -2.55
CA PRO A 61 3.19 10.35 -1.76
C PRO A 61 4.06 11.33 -2.57
N SER A 62 4.70 10.89 -3.66
CA SER A 62 5.63 11.72 -4.45
C SER A 62 5.60 11.38 -5.95
N GLY A 63 6.04 12.33 -6.77
CA GLY A 63 6.04 12.23 -8.23
C GLY A 63 4.67 12.50 -8.84
N ALA A 64 4.48 12.13 -10.10
CA ALA A 64 3.19 12.25 -10.76
C ALA A 64 2.22 11.17 -10.25
N ASN A 65 1.00 11.59 -9.88
CA ASN A 65 -0.12 10.71 -9.57
C ASN A 65 -1.02 10.61 -10.82
N PRO A 66 -1.02 9.46 -11.51
CA PRO A 66 -1.82 9.27 -12.73
C PRO A 66 -3.31 9.04 -12.45
N LEU A 67 -3.70 8.69 -11.22
CA LEU A 67 -5.11 8.58 -10.84
C LEU A 67 -5.77 9.96 -10.75
N THR A 68 -5.02 10.97 -10.31
CA THR A 68 -5.53 12.33 -10.13
C THR A 68 -5.03 13.33 -11.18
N GLY A 69 -4.00 12.98 -11.94
CA GLY A 69 -3.30 13.91 -12.85
C GLY A 69 -2.55 15.04 -12.13
N ARG A 70 -2.18 14.86 -10.86
CA ARG A 70 -1.55 15.89 -10.00
C ARG A 70 -0.22 15.37 -9.44
N ALA A 71 0.53 16.22 -8.75
CA ALA A 71 1.67 15.78 -7.95
C ALA A 71 1.22 14.93 -6.75
N GLY A 72 2.13 14.10 -6.24
CA GLY A 72 1.92 13.27 -5.06
C GLY A 72 1.53 14.09 -3.84
N TRP A 73 0.72 13.49 -2.96
CA TRP A 73 0.09 14.21 -1.84
C TRP A 73 1.08 14.69 -0.77
N TRP A 74 2.33 14.19 -0.79
CA TRP A 74 3.41 14.60 0.09
C TRP A 74 4.71 14.94 -0.65
N ASP A 75 4.61 15.45 -1.88
CA ASP A 75 5.77 15.55 -2.78
C ASP A 75 6.93 16.34 -2.15
N ASN A 76 6.66 17.42 -1.42
CA ASN A 76 7.71 18.21 -0.75
C ASN A 76 8.48 17.47 0.35
N MET A 77 7.97 16.35 0.85
CA MET A 77 8.60 15.55 1.90
C MET A 77 9.40 14.37 1.37
N VAL A 78 9.01 13.78 0.24
CA VAL A 78 9.58 12.51 -0.25
C VAL A 78 10.30 12.70 -1.59
N GLY A 79 11.58 12.36 -1.65
CA GLY A 79 12.39 12.41 -2.87
C GLY A 79 13.88 12.70 -2.59
N PRO A 80 14.71 12.83 -3.64
CA PRO A 80 16.16 13.03 -3.50
C PRO A 80 16.48 14.30 -2.70
N GLY A 81 17.21 14.15 -1.60
CA GLY A 81 17.61 15.26 -0.71
C GLY A 81 16.47 15.92 0.08
N LYS A 82 15.24 15.38 0.03
CA LYS A 82 14.09 15.86 0.81
C LYS A 82 14.11 15.25 2.23
N PRO A 83 13.25 15.70 3.18
CA PRO A 83 13.24 15.16 4.55
C PRO A 83 13.14 13.64 4.64
N ILE A 84 12.32 13.03 3.79
CA ILE A 84 12.31 11.58 3.53
C ILE A 84 13.13 11.35 2.25
N ASP A 85 14.44 11.21 2.46
CA ASP A 85 15.44 11.21 1.41
C ASP A 85 15.55 9.87 0.67
N THR A 86 15.11 9.82 -0.58
CA THR A 86 15.12 8.59 -1.39
C THR A 86 16.52 8.24 -1.93
N ASP A 87 17.52 9.11 -1.77
CA ASP A 87 18.92 8.76 -2.04
C ASP A 87 19.51 7.89 -0.91
N ARG A 88 18.83 7.83 0.24
CA ARG A 88 19.29 7.14 1.45
C ARG A 88 18.38 6.00 1.88
N TYR A 89 17.06 6.18 1.73
CA TYR A 89 16.07 5.23 2.22
C TYR A 89 15.28 4.60 1.08
N PHE A 90 14.84 3.37 1.32
CA PHE A 90 13.86 2.69 0.49
C PHE A 90 12.47 2.96 1.06
N VAL A 91 11.68 3.76 0.36
CA VAL A 91 10.38 4.22 0.83
C VAL A 91 9.28 3.39 0.21
N ILE A 92 8.33 2.92 1.01
CA ILE A 92 7.18 2.13 0.60
C ILE A 92 5.93 2.90 1.00
N CYS A 93 4.97 3.02 0.09
CA CYS A 93 3.63 3.51 0.41
C CYS A 93 2.60 2.57 -0.20
N GLN A 94 1.74 1.98 0.64
CA GLN A 94 0.66 1.10 0.22
C GLN A 94 -0.66 1.86 0.30
N ASN A 95 -1.50 1.74 -0.72
CA ASN A 95 -2.89 2.15 -0.61
C ASN A 95 -3.62 1.18 0.32
N VAL A 96 -4.32 1.68 1.33
CA VAL A 96 -5.00 0.83 2.32
C VAL A 96 -6.07 -0.06 1.68
N ILE A 97 -6.29 -1.24 2.26
CA ILE A 97 -7.51 -2.01 1.97
C ILE A 97 -8.75 -1.19 2.38
N GLY A 98 -9.85 -1.40 1.68
CA GLY A 98 -11.04 -0.54 1.78
C GLY A 98 -10.91 0.79 1.01
N GLY A 99 -9.72 1.14 0.53
CA GLY A 99 -9.50 2.28 -0.35
C GLY A 99 -10.02 2.07 -1.78
N CYS A 100 -9.81 3.05 -2.65
CA CYS A 100 -10.27 3.02 -4.05
C CYS A 100 -9.15 3.18 -5.10
N ALA A 101 -7.89 3.36 -4.67
CA ALA A 101 -6.72 3.49 -5.54
C ALA A 101 -5.98 2.14 -5.76
N GLY A 102 -6.72 1.10 -6.15
CA GLY A 102 -6.14 -0.18 -6.63
C GLY A 102 -6.01 -1.33 -5.63
N SER A 103 -5.92 -1.08 -4.31
CA SER A 103 -5.98 -2.14 -3.28
C SER A 103 -7.41 -2.68 -3.13
N THR A 104 -7.55 -3.90 -2.59
CA THR A 104 -8.87 -4.52 -2.38
C THR A 104 -9.77 -3.62 -1.53
N GLY A 105 -10.88 -3.19 -2.10
CA GLY A 105 -11.88 -2.32 -1.50
C GLY A 105 -13.28 -2.56 -2.06
N PRO A 106 -14.28 -1.73 -1.71
CA PRO A 106 -15.67 -1.94 -2.14
C PRO A 106 -15.87 -2.00 -3.66
N SER A 107 -15.03 -1.35 -4.46
CA SER A 107 -15.08 -1.38 -5.92
C SER A 107 -14.38 -2.60 -6.54
N SER A 108 -13.63 -3.38 -5.75
CA SER A 108 -12.89 -4.54 -6.25
C SER A 108 -13.83 -5.70 -6.58
N PRO A 109 -13.48 -6.53 -7.57
CA PRO A 109 -14.27 -7.71 -7.92
C PRO A 109 -14.15 -8.81 -6.85
N ARG A 110 -15.24 -9.52 -6.64
CA ARG A 110 -15.32 -10.81 -5.95
C ARG A 110 -14.92 -11.94 -6.90
N ALA A 111 -14.85 -13.16 -6.38
CA ALA A 111 -14.55 -14.36 -7.17
C ALA A 111 -15.52 -14.59 -8.34
N ASP A 112 -16.77 -14.13 -8.22
CA ASP A 112 -17.79 -14.21 -9.28
C ASP A 112 -17.72 -13.04 -10.29
N GLY A 113 -16.75 -12.14 -10.13
CA GLY A 113 -16.55 -10.96 -10.98
C GLY A 113 -17.42 -9.75 -10.62
N THR A 114 -18.34 -9.85 -9.66
CA THR A 114 -19.15 -8.72 -9.21
C THR A 114 -18.41 -7.86 -8.18
N PRO A 115 -18.59 -6.53 -8.12
CA PRO A 115 -17.92 -5.70 -7.12
C PRO A 115 -18.47 -5.99 -5.71
N TYR A 116 -17.62 -5.91 -4.68
CA TYR A 116 -18.06 -6.09 -3.28
C TYR A 116 -19.22 -5.16 -2.89
N GLY A 117 -19.16 -3.88 -3.27
CA GLY A 117 -20.18 -2.88 -2.95
C GLY A 117 -20.44 -2.79 -1.45
N LEU A 118 -21.71 -2.86 -1.06
CA LEU A 118 -22.15 -2.80 0.34
C LEU A 118 -21.80 -4.05 1.15
N ASP A 119 -21.41 -5.14 0.49
CA ASP A 119 -21.00 -6.38 1.15
C ASP A 119 -19.50 -6.38 1.51
N PHE A 120 -18.77 -5.29 1.20
CA PHE A 120 -17.40 -5.16 1.67
C PHE A 120 -17.38 -5.15 3.19
N PRO A 121 -16.58 -6.02 3.84
CA PRO A 121 -16.59 -6.12 5.30
C PRO A 121 -16.12 -4.81 5.93
N VAL A 122 -16.68 -4.49 7.11
CA VAL A 122 -16.16 -3.39 7.93
C VAL A 122 -14.74 -3.72 8.35
N ILE A 123 -13.80 -2.81 8.10
CA ILE A 123 -12.39 -2.96 8.45
C ILE A 123 -11.97 -1.99 9.55
N THR A 124 -10.90 -2.32 10.24
CA THR A 124 -10.24 -1.54 11.28
C THR A 124 -8.86 -1.07 10.81
N ILE A 125 -8.20 -0.23 11.61
CA ILE A 125 -6.78 0.09 11.40
C ILE A 125 -5.90 -1.16 11.56
N GLY A 126 -6.24 -2.08 12.47
CA GLY A 126 -5.53 -3.35 12.63
C GLY A 126 -5.56 -4.20 11.35
N ASP A 127 -6.69 -4.17 10.62
CA ASP A 127 -6.81 -4.80 9.30
C ASP A 127 -5.88 -4.19 8.27
N MET A 128 -5.80 -2.86 8.23
CA MET A 128 -4.91 -2.14 7.32
C MET A 128 -3.43 -2.47 7.62
N VAL A 129 -3.04 -2.52 8.90
CA VAL A 129 -1.68 -2.87 9.32
C VAL A 129 -1.34 -4.33 8.98
N ARG A 130 -2.28 -5.27 9.15
CA ARG A 130 -2.04 -6.66 8.71
C ARG A 130 -1.83 -6.77 7.20
N ALA A 131 -2.57 -6.01 6.41
CA ALA A 131 -2.34 -5.94 4.96
C ALA A 131 -0.94 -5.39 4.62
N GLN A 132 -0.47 -4.36 5.35
CA GLN A 132 0.88 -3.84 5.22
C GLN A 132 1.94 -4.89 5.56
N ASN A 133 1.76 -5.65 6.64
CA ASN A 133 2.68 -6.76 6.97
C ASN A 133 2.74 -7.81 5.86
N VAL A 134 1.61 -8.17 5.26
CA VAL A 134 1.59 -9.10 4.10
C VAL A 134 2.43 -8.56 2.94
N LEU A 135 2.39 -7.26 2.67
CA LEU A 135 3.24 -6.62 1.66
C LEU A 135 4.72 -6.69 2.07
N LEU A 136 5.06 -6.33 3.31
CA LEU A 136 6.44 -6.35 3.80
C LEU A 136 7.05 -7.76 3.77
N ASP A 137 6.30 -8.78 4.16
CA ASP A 137 6.71 -10.18 4.07
C ASP A 137 7.03 -10.57 2.63
N ARG A 138 6.26 -10.06 1.66
CA ARG A 138 6.47 -10.32 0.22
C ARG A 138 7.62 -9.55 -0.39
N LEU A 139 7.91 -8.35 0.12
CA LEU A 139 9.11 -7.60 -0.19
C LEU A 139 10.33 -8.12 0.59
N GLU A 140 10.12 -9.13 1.45
CA GLU A 140 11.12 -9.74 2.31
C GLU A 140 11.83 -8.72 3.22
N ILE A 141 11.07 -7.77 3.76
CA ILE A 141 11.57 -6.70 4.65
C ILE A 141 11.18 -7.06 6.09
N PRO A 142 12.12 -7.58 6.89
CA PRO A 142 11.81 -8.07 8.24
C PRO A 142 11.58 -6.93 9.24
N ASP A 143 12.27 -5.81 9.05
CA ASP A 143 12.26 -4.67 9.95
C ASP A 143 12.20 -3.37 9.15
N LEU A 144 11.50 -2.39 9.70
CA LEU A 144 11.43 -1.04 9.15
C LEU A 144 12.34 -0.12 9.95
N PHE A 145 13.10 0.72 9.26
CA PHE A 145 13.80 1.85 9.86
C PHE A 145 12.80 2.81 10.54
N CYS A 146 11.66 3.04 9.88
CA CYS A 146 10.65 3.97 10.35
C CYS A 146 9.27 3.64 9.75
N VAL A 147 8.22 3.85 10.54
CA VAL A 147 6.84 4.00 10.06
C VAL A 147 6.43 5.44 10.31
N ILE A 148 5.88 6.11 9.29
CA ILE A 148 5.45 7.51 9.39
C ILE A 148 4.12 7.72 8.69
N GLY A 149 3.24 8.49 9.34
CA GLY A 149 1.96 8.88 8.77
C GLY A 149 1.31 10.01 9.57
N GLY A 150 0.27 10.58 9.01
CA GLY A 150 -0.52 11.63 9.64
C GLY A 150 -2.00 11.49 9.32
N GLY A 151 -2.87 12.04 10.18
CA GLY A 151 -4.32 11.82 10.08
C GLY A 151 -4.65 10.37 10.40
N MET A 152 -5.37 9.68 9.50
CA MET A 152 -5.63 8.23 9.64
C MET A 152 -4.35 7.39 9.64
N GLY A 153 -3.28 7.88 8.99
CA GLY A 153 -2.03 7.15 8.88
C GLY A 153 -1.14 7.22 10.13
N GLY A 154 -1.46 8.07 11.11
CA GLY A 154 -0.73 8.17 12.39
C GLY A 154 -1.47 7.42 13.49
#